data_AF-A0A849HBZ2-F1
#
_entry.id   AF-A0A849HBZ2-F1
#
_cell.length_a   1.000
_cell.length_b   1.000
_cell.length_c   1.000
_cell.angle_alpha   90.00
_cell.angle_beta   90.00
_cell.angle_gamma   90.00
#
_symmetry.space_group_name_H-M   'P 1'
#
loop_
_entity.id
_entity.type
_entity.pdbx_description
1 polymer ?
#
loop_
_entity_poly.entity_id
_entity_poly.type
_entity_poly.pdbx_seq_one_letter_code
_entity_poly.pdbx_strand_id
1 'polypeptide(L)'
;MPLTVELETVRDTARDSVNRFVEATVALSEYDLLGASRCHGWSRLDVVVHVVGGWAEMLGGLVSRADRPTTVDAASYWAVFTEQYGDDDPVATLMSQRRRASAYLRPSSALEQLRDVAAMVDRGVHNLTEGHYLWQDCVFTAGDFLTIWVVEDVIHQLDLDSPVAPPAPGLALARQTIEAIVGEPLPADWSDTEAVLVGTGRVPGDGLPERVRELLPALG
;
A
#
# COMPACT_ATOMS: atom_id res chain seq x y z
N MET A 1 6.71 17.72 -1.08
CA MET A 1 5.56 18.65 -1.20
C MET A 1 4.47 18.16 -0.26
N PRO A 2 3.69 19.03 0.39
CA PRO A 2 2.59 18.58 1.23
C PRO A 2 1.52 17.89 0.37
N LEU A 3 0.91 16.82 0.90
CA LEU A 3 -0.19 16.11 0.28
C LEU A 3 -1.24 15.80 1.35
N THR A 4 -2.35 16.53 1.29
CA THR A 4 -3.50 16.32 2.16
C THR A 4 -4.72 15.96 1.33
N VAL A 5 -5.46 14.93 1.78
CA VAL A 5 -6.65 14.44 1.09
C VAL A 5 -7.84 14.47 2.04
N GLU A 6 -8.95 15.03 1.57
CA GLU A 6 -10.21 15.04 2.33
C GLU A 6 -10.84 13.65 2.39
N LEU A 7 -11.37 13.26 3.56
CA LEU A 7 -11.95 11.93 3.79
C LEU A 7 -13.01 11.57 2.75
N GLU A 8 -13.94 12.50 2.47
CA GLU A 8 -15.03 12.27 1.52
C GLU A 8 -14.54 12.05 0.09
N THR A 9 -13.35 12.56 -0.26
CA THR A 9 -12.75 12.35 -1.59
C THR A 9 -12.12 10.96 -1.71
N VAL A 10 -11.49 10.45 -0.64
CA VAL A 10 -10.74 9.19 -0.67
C VAL A 10 -11.57 7.97 -0.26
N ARG A 11 -12.65 8.15 0.50
CA ARG A 11 -13.42 7.04 1.10
C ARG A 11 -13.84 5.98 0.09
N ASP A 12 -14.42 6.40 -1.04
CA ASP A 12 -14.85 5.44 -2.07
C ASP A 12 -13.66 4.76 -2.74
N THR A 13 -12.54 5.47 -2.92
CA THR A 13 -11.31 4.90 -3.47
C THR A 13 -10.70 3.87 -2.53
N ALA A 14 -10.70 4.13 -1.21
CA ALA A 14 -10.22 3.20 -0.19
C ALA A 14 -11.07 1.92 -0.11
N ARG A 15 -12.38 2.03 -0.32
CA ARG A 15 -13.25 0.84 -0.37
C ARG A 15 -13.04 0.06 -1.68
N ASP A 16 -12.89 0.76 -2.80
CA ASP A 16 -12.63 0.14 -4.10
C ASP A 16 -11.26 -0.56 -4.13
N SER A 17 -10.21 0.02 -3.52
CA SER A 17 -8.88 -0.61 -3.44
C SER A 17 -8.91 -1.94 -2.70
N VAL A 18 -9.59 -2.01 -1.55
CA VAL A 18 -9.79 -3.24 -0.78
C VAL A 18 -10.53 -4.29 -1.61
N ASN A 19 -11.65 -3.91 -2.25
CA ASN A 19 -12.45 -4.83 -3.05
C ASN A 19 -11.68 -5.33 -4.28
N ARG A 20 -10.97 -4.45 -4.98
CA ARG A 20 -10.17 -4.78 -6.16
C ARG A 20 -8.98 -5.67 -5.83
N PHE A 21 -8.34 -5.47 -4.68
CA PHE A 21 -7.31 -6.38 -4.21
C PHE A 21 -7.88 -7.80 -4.01
N VAL A 22 -9.02 -7.93 -3.34
CA VAL A 22 -9.69 -9.23 -3.17
C VAL A 22 -10.02 -9.86 -4.53
N GLU A 23 -10.64 -9.12 -5.46
CA GLU A 23 -10.93 -9.60 -6.81
C GLU A 23 -9.67 -10.09 -7.54
N ALA A 24 -8.56 -9.34 -7.45
CA ALA A 24 -7.30 -9.69 -8.06
C ALA A 24 -6.73 -11.01 -7.55
N THR A 25 -6.90 -11.32 -6.25
CA THR A 25 -6.48 -12.60 -5.67
C THR A 25 -7.37 -13.77 -6.10
N VAL A 26 -8.67 -13.56 -6.27
CA VAL A 26 -9.62 -14.59 -6.73
C VAL A 26 -9.38 -14.97 -8.20
N ALA A 27 -8.86 -14.06 -9.00
CA ALA A 27 -8.49 -14.32 -10.39
C ALA A 27 -7.24 -15.22 -10.55
N LEU A 28 -6.52 -15.52 -9.46
CA LEU A 28 -5.33 -16.36 -9.45
C LEU A 28 -5.65 -17.76 -8.94
N SER A 29 -5.08 -18.79 -9.57
CA SER A 29 -5.12 -20.15 -9.02
C SER A 29 -4.21 -20.25 -7.78
N GLU A 30 -4.41 -21.27 -6.95
CA GLU A 30 -3.48 -21.52 -5.84
C GLU A 30 -2.05 -21.79 -6.32
N TYR A 31 -1.87 -22.33 -7.52
CA TYR A 31 -0.54 -22.51 -8.08
C TYR A 31 0.08 -21.17 -8.49
N ASP A 32 -0.70 -20.24 -9.04
CA ASP A 32 -0.23 -18.89 -9.36
C ASP A 32 0.18 -18.12 -8.10
N LEU A 33 -0.56 -18.31 -7.00
CA LEU A 33 -0.26 -17.71 -5.70
C LEU A 33 1.10 -18.16 -5.13
N LEU A 34 1.57 -19.36 -5.48
CA LEU A 34 2.90 -19.84 -5.10
C LEU A 34 4.02 -19.32 -6.00
N GLY A 35 3.68 -18.67 -7.13
CA GLY A 35 4.64 -18.06 -8.05
C GLY A 35 5.19 -16.72 -7.55
N ALA A 36 6.22 -16.23 -8.24
CA ALA A 36 6.85 -14.94 -7.93
C ALA A 36 5.88 -13.76 -8.10
N SER A 37 5.95 -12.80 -7.18
CA SER A 37 5.31 -11.48 -7.28
C SER A 37 6.26 -10.45 -7.92
N ARG A 38 5.81 -9.20 -8.12
CA ARG A 38 6.72 -8.10 -8.48
C ARG A 38 7.55 -7.60 -7.30
N CYS A 39 7.13 -7.87 -6.06
CA CYS A 39 7.93 -7.60 -4.88
C CYS A 39 9.10 -8.60 -4.81
N HIS A 40 10.32 -8.10 -4.96
CA HIS A 40 11.50 -8.96 -5.13
C HIS A 40 11.68 -9.90 -3.93
N GLY A 41 11.75 -11.21 -4.20
CA GLY A 41 11.95 -12.24 -3.18
C GLY A 41 10.67 -12.74 -2.50
N TRP A 42 9.51 -12.15 -2.82
CA TRP A 42 8.18 -12.56 -2.35
C TRP A 42 7.43 -13.35 -3.42
N SER A 43 6.73 -14.40 -2.99
CA SER A 43 5.65 -15.02 -3.76
C SER A 43 4.39 -14.15 -3.72
N ARG A 44 3.43 -14.40 -4.62
CA ARG A 44 2.12 -13.74 -4.56
C ARG A 44 1.38 -14.04 -3.25
N LEU A 45 1.56 -15.23 -2.68
CA LEU A 45 1.06 -15.57 -1.35
C LEU A 45 1.71 -14.72 -0.25
N ASP A 46 3.02 -14.48 -0.34
CA ASP A 46 3.70 -13.58 0.61
C ASP A 46 3.09 -12.17 0.55
N VAL A 47 2.77 -11.65 -0.64
CA VAL A 47 2.06 -10.36 -0.81
C VAL A 47 0.67 -10.40 -0.17
N VAL A 48 -0.13 -11.44 -0.44
CA VAL A 48 -1.47 -11.59 0.18
C VAL A 48 -1.37 -11.59 1.70
N VAL A 49 -0.44 -12.34 2.27
CA VAL A 49 -0.27 -12.44 3.73
C VAL A 49 0.26 -11.14 4.33
N HIS A 50 1.09 -10.41 3.59
CA HIS A 50 1.50 -9.05 3.97
C HIS A 50 0.28 -8.13 4.08
N VAL A 51 -0.58 -8.09 3.06
CA VAL A 51 -1.80 -7.27 3.06
C VAL A 51 -2.78 -7.68 4.16
N VAL A 52 -2.94 -8.98 4.44
CA VAL A 52 -3.73 -9.44 5.60
C VAL A 52 -3.20 -8.84 6.92
N GLY A 53 -1.88 -8.84 7.11
CA GLY A 53 -1.23 -8.25 8.28
C GLY A 53 -1.42 -6.73 8.33
N GLY A 54 -1.16 -6.04 7.23
CA GLY A 54 -1.34 -4.59 7.11
C GLY A 54 -2.78 -4.17 7.40
N TRP A 55 -3.77 -4.79 6.78
CA TRP A 55 -5.18 -4.49 7.06
C TRP A 55 -5.58 -4.80 8.51
N ALA A 56 -5.00 -5.80 9.16
CA ALA A 56 -5.23 -6.02 10.58
C ALA A 56 -4.67 -4.86 11.43
N GLU A 57 -3.52 -4.29 11.07
CA GLU A 57 -2.97 -3.09 11.70
C GLU A 57 -3.81 -1.83 11.39
N MET A 58 -4.28 -1.68 10.15
CA MET A 58 -5.18 -0.62 9.72
C MET A 58 -6.42 -0.54 10.60
N LEU A 59 -7.04 -1.68 10.93
CA LEU A 59 -8.19 -1.75 11.83
C LEU A 59 -7.89 -1.15 13.21
N GLY A 60 -6.66 -1.32 13.71
CA GLY A 60 -6.20 -0.67 14.94
C GLY A 60 -6.10 0.85 14.79
N GLY A 61 -5.61 1.35 13.66
CA GLY A 61 -5.57 2.78 13.35
C GLY A 61 -6.96 3.42 13.22
N LEU A 62 -7.90 2.73 12.57
CA LEU A 62 -9.28 3.22 12.35
C LEU A 62 -10.04 3.52 13.65
N VAL A 63 -9.69 2.87 14.76
CA VAL A 63 -10.33 3.09 16.07
C VAL A 63 -9.52 3.98 17.03
N SER A 64 -8.29 4.34 16.66
CA SER A 64 -7.33 5.00 17.54
C SER A 64 -7.40 6.53 17.43
N ARG A 65 -8.49 7.14 17.89
CA ARG A 65 -8.63 8.62 17.87
C ARG A 65 -7.59 9.32 18.74
N ALA A 66 -7.13 10.48 18.29
CA ALA A 66 -6.14 11.31 18.97
C ALA A 66 -6.68 12.72 19.24
N ASP A 67 -6.40 13.25 20.44
CA ASP A 67 -6.69 14.64 20.83
C ASP A 67 -5.43 15.51 20.79
N ARG A 68 -4.74 15.47 19.65
CA ARG A 68 -3.53 16.25 19.38
C ARG A 68 -3.42 16.53 17.88
N PRO A 69 -2.72 17.60 17.45
CA PRO A 69 -2.56 17.94 16.03
C PRO A 69 -1.92 16.82 15.22
N THR A 70 -2.13 16.84 13.90
CA THR A 70 -1.45 15.95 12.97
C THR A 70 0.06 16.19 12.99
N THR A 71 0.82 15.11 12.83
CA THR A 71 2.29 15.14 12.77
C THR A 71 2.83 14.84 11.39
N VAL A 72 2.00 14.21 10.55
CA VAL A 72 2.31 13.82 9.17
C VAL A 72 1.07 14.03 8.30
N ASP A 73 1.30 14.08 7.00
CA ASP A 73 0.29 14.05 5.93
C ASP A 73 0.47 12.79 5.06
N ALA A 74 -0.27 12.67 3.97
CA ALA A 74 -0.26 11.46 3.13
C ALA A 74 1.09 11.18 2.41
N ALA A 75 2.01 12.15 2.39
CA ALA A 75 3.33 11.99 1.77
C ALA A 75 4.48 11.94 2.81
N SER A 76 4.45 12.80 3.81
CA SER A 76 5.52 12.91 4.83
C SER A 76 5.61 11.71 5.76
N TYR A 77 4.53 10.93 5.92
CA TYR A 77 4.54 9.69 6.68
C TYR A 77 5.60 8.70 6.18
N TRP A 78 5.76 8.56 4.87
CA TRP A 78 6.67 7.56 4.28
C TRP A 78 8.13 7.79 4.66
N ALA A 79 8.56 9.05 4.79
CA ALA A 79 9.91 9.37 5.26
C ALA A 79 10.10 8.96 6.74
N VAL A 80 9.09 9.20 7.59
CA VAL A 80 9.11 8.80 9.00
C VAL A 80 9.12 7.27 9.12
N PHE A 81 8.32 6.59 8.31
CA PHE A 81 8.29 5.12 8.26
C PHE A 81 9.67 4.56 7.90
N THR A 82 10.31 5.07 6.84
CA THR A 82 11.64 4.60 6.43
C THR A 82 12.70 4.85 7.51
N GLU A 83 12.67 6.00 8.20
CA GLU A 83 13.61 6.29 9.29
C GLU A 83 13.43 5.35 10.49
N GLN A 84 12.18 4.96 10.81
CA GLN A 84 11.87 4.14 11.98
C GLN A 84 11.96 2.64 11.73
N TYR A 85 11.56 2.20 10.54
CA TYR A 85 11.32 0.80 10.22
C TYR A 85 12.14 0.29 9.03
N GLY A 86 12.99 1.13 8.43
CA GLY A 86 13.96 0.69 7.43
C GLY A 86 14.86 -0.42 8.00
N ASP A 87 15.00 -1.51 7.25
CA ASP A 87 15.84 -2.65 7.62
C ASP A 87 17.05 -2.74 6.68
N ASP A 88 18.26 -2.69 7.26
CA ASP A 88 19.51 -2.85 6.51
C ASP A 88 19.78 -4.31 6.10
N ASP A 89 19.05 -5.29 6.68
CA ASP A 89 19.13 -6.71 6.33
C ASP A 89 17.86 -7.19 5.61
N PRO A 90 17.78 -7.02 4.27
CA PRO A 90 16.62 -7.46 3.50
C PRO A 90 16.38 -8.97 3.62
N VAL A 91 17.41 -9.77 3.91
CA VAL A 91 17.25 -11.23 4.04
C VAL A 91 16.44 -11.59 5.29
N ALA A 92 16.66 -10.89 6.41
CA ALA A 92 15.90 -11.11 7.63
C ALA A 92 14.41 -10.80 7.42
N THR A 93 14.10 -9.66 6.80
CA THR A 93 12.73 -9.27 6.45
C THR A 93 12.05 -10.26 5.49
N LEU A 94 12.74 -10.70 4.44
CA LEU A 94 12.25 -11.74 3.51
C LEU A 94 11.96 -13.06 4.25
N MET A 95 12.84 -13.50 5.14
CA MET A 95 12.67 -14.72 5.93
C MET A 95 11.50 -14.62 6.91
N SER A 96 11.32 -13.46 7.54
CA SER A 96 10.17 -13.22 8.43
C SER A 96 8.86 -13.31 7.67
N GLN A 97 8.76 -12.68 6.48
CA GLN A 97 7.56 -12.75 5.66
C GLN A 97 7.24 -14.18 5.22
N ARG A 98 8.24 -14.92 4.72
CA ARG A 98 8.03 -16.32 4.32
C ARG A 98 7.56 -17.21 5.46
N ARG A 99 8.04 -16.98 6.69
CA ARG A 99 7.59 -17.72 7.89
C ARG A 99 6.13 -17.41 8.22
N ARG A 100 5.71 -16.14 8.10
CA ARG A 100 4.30 -15.75 8.26
C ARG A 100 3.42 -16.43 7.21
N ALA A 101 3.82 -16.40 5.94
CA ALA A 101 3.06 -17.07 4.87
C ALA A 101 3.01 -18.59 5.03
N SER A 102 4.09 -19.21 5.52
CA SER A 102 4.16 -20.65 5.77
C SER A 102 3.27 -21.14 6.93
N ALA A 103 2.70 -20.22 7.73
CA ALA A 103 1.75 -20.58 8.78
C ALA A 103 0.39 -21.02 8.22
N TYR A 104 0.06 -20.66 6.98
CA TYR A 104 -1.16 -21.08 6.31
C TYR A 104 -1.01 -22.50 5.74
N LEU A 105 -2.02 -23.33 5.97
CA LEU A 105 -2.02 -24.71 5.45
C LEU A 105 -1.96 -24.77 3.91
N ARG A 106 -2.60 -23.82 3.23
CA ARG A 106 -2.64 -23.67 1.78
C ARG A 106 -3.03 -22.23 1.40
N PRO A 107 -2.77 -21.77 0.15
CA PRO A 107 -3.13 -20.42 -0.26
C PRO A 107 -4.61 -20.07 -0.08
N SER A 108 -5.54 -21.01 -0.32
CA SER A 108 -6.97 -20.74 -0.13
C SER A 108 -7.34 -20.34 1.31
N SER A 109 -6.64 -20.86 2.33
CA SER A 109 -6.87 -20.48 3.73
C SER A 109 -6.43 -19.04 4.03
N ALA A 110 -5.40 -18.54 3.34
CA ALA A 110 -5.03 -17.13 3.42
C ALA A 110 -6.09 -16.25 2.75
N LEU A 111 -6.66 -16.68 1.62
CA LEU A 111 -7.74 -15.95 0.95
C LEU A 111 -9.04 -15.91 1.76
N GLU A 112 -9.35 -16.95 2.54
CA GLU A 112 -10.48 -16.94 3.47
C GLU A 112 -10.31 -15.84 4.52
N GLN A 113 -9.15 -15.78 5.19
CA GLN A 113 -8.85 -14.72 6.15
C GLN A 113 -8.81 -13.33 5.48
N LEU A 114 -8.25 -13.22 4.28
CA LEU A 114 -8.23 -11.97 3.50
C LEU A 114 -9.65 -11.42 3.32
N ARG A 115 -10.63 -12.26 2.95
CA ARG A 115 -12.03 -11.83 2.79
C ARG A 115 -12.65 -11.37 4.10
N ASP A 116 -12.38 -12.08 5.20
CA ASP A 116 -12.89 -11.70 6.51
C ASP A 116 -12.34 -10.34 6.95
N VAL A 117 -11.04 -10.13 6.81
CA VAL A 117 -10.37 -8.86 7.14
C VAL A 117 -10.81 -7.74 6.19
N ALA A 118 -10.91 -8.00 4.89
CA ALA A 118 -11.42 -7.04 3.89
C ALA A 118 -12.81 -6.52 4.28
N ALA A 119 -13.72 -7.42 4.69
CA ALA A 119 -15.05 -7.03 5.12
C ALA A 119 -15.04 -6.17 6.40
N MET A 120 -14.08 -6.41 7.31
CA MET A 120 -13.88 -5.56 8.50
C MET A 120 -13.35 -4.18 8.11
N VAL A 121 -12.36 -4.13 7.21
CA VAL A 121 -11.79 -2.87 6.71
C VAL A 121 -12.86 -2.06 5.98
N ASP A 122 -13.63 -2.64 5.07
CA ASP A 122 -14.70 -1.94 4.35
C ASP A 122 -15.69 -1.29 5.33
N ARG A 123 -16.11 -2.02 6.37
CA ARG A 123 -16.98 -1.46 7.42
C ARG A 123 -16.29 -0.36 8.22
N GLY A 124 -15.01 -0.53 8.55
CA GLY A 124 -14.23 0.48 9.28
C GLY A 124 -14.07 1.77 8.47
N VAL A 125 -13.69 1.67 7.20
CA VAL A 125 -13.59 2.78 6.26
C VAL A 125 -14.94 3.45 6.05
N HIS A 126 -16.02 2.68 5.91
CA HIS A 126 -17.37 3.24 5.76
C HIS A 126 -17.80 4.06 6.99
N ASN A 127 -17.47 3.61 8.20
CA ASN A 127 -17.85 4.28 9.45
C ASN A 127 -16.84 5.32 9.93
N LEU A 128 -15.69 5.48 9.27
CA LEU A 128 -14.68 6.44 9.65
C LEU A 128 -15.24 7.86 9.58
N THR A 129 -15.03 8.66 10.62
CA THR A 129 -15.46 10.06 10.66
C THR A 129 -14.25 10.98 10.65
N GLU A 130 -14.46 12.24 10.29
CA GLU A 130 -13.45 13.29 10.46
C GLU A 130 -12.83 13.32 11.86
N GLY A 131 -11.57 13.74 11.92
CA GLY A 131 -10.78 13.83 13.14
C GLY A 131 -9.34 13.37 12.94
N HIS A 132 -8.63 13.25 14.06
CA HIS A 132 -7.24 12.82 14.07
C HIS A 132 -7.11 11.39 14.60
N TYR A 133 -6.22 10.61 13.98
CA TYR A 133 -6.02 9.19 14.29
C TYR A 133 -4.53 8.92 14.53
N LEU A 134 -4.25 8.16 15.59
CA LEU A 134 -2.92 7.73 15.99
C LEU A 134 -2.63 6.34 15.42
N TRP A 135 -1.56 6.23 14.65
CA TRP A 135 -1.05 4.96 14.16
C TRP A 135 0.46 5.05 13.96
N GLN A 136 1.21 4.03 14.38
CA GLN A 136 2.68 4.00 14.34
C GLN A 136 3.34 5.31 14.85
N ASP A 137 2.91 5.74 16.04
CA ASP A 137 3.34 7.00 16.70
C ASP A 137 3.07 8.31 15.94
N CYS A 138 2.51 8.22 14.73
CA CYS A 138 2.12 9.33 13.88
C CYS A 138 0.64 9.69 14.07
N VAL A 139 0.31 10.96 13.87
CA VAL A 139 -1.07 11.46 13.93
C VAL A 139 -1.46 11.99 12.55
N PHE A 140 -2.56 11.46 12.02
CA PHE A 140 -3.06 11.73 10.68
C PHE A 140 -4.41 12.44 10.72
N THR A 141 -4.76 13.15 9.65
CA THR A 141 -6.18 13.37 9.33
C THR A 141 -6.81 12.04 8.88
N ALA A 142 -8.14 11.93 8.92
CA ALA A 142 -8.83 10.73 8.47
C ALA A 142 -8.55 10.41 6.99
N GLY A 143 -8.56 11.42 6.12
CA GLY A 143 -8.32 11.22 4.69
C GLY A 143 -6.85 10.92 4.36
N ASP A 144 -5.89 11.51 5.06
CA ASP A 144 -4.47 11.16 4.88
C ASP A 144 -4.19 9.72 5.32
N PHE A 145 -4.76 9.31 6.45
CA PHE A 145 -4.65 7.92 6.92
C PHE A 145 -5.18 6.93 5.87
N LEU A 146 -6.37 7.18 5.31
CA LEU A 146 -6.90 6.32 4.24
C LEU A 146 -6.07 6.38 2.96
N THR A 147 -5.46 7.52 2.65
CA THR A 147 -4.61 7.66 1.46
C THR A 147 -3.39 6.76 1.56
N ILE A 148 -2.75 6.65 2.74
CA ILE A 148 -1.63 5.70 2.95
C ILE A 148 -2.06 4.27 2.57
N TRP A 149 -3.22 3.83 3.05
CA TRP A 149 -3.72 2.47 2.78
C TRP A 149 -4.16 2.25 1.35
N VAL A 150 -4.73 3.27 0.68
CA VAL A 150 -4.98 3.20 -0.77
C VAL A 150 -3.69 2.96 -1.55
N VAL A 151 -2.61 3.66 -1.18
CA VAL A 151 -1.31 3.53 -1.83
C VAL A 151 -0.72 2.14 -1.61
N GLU A 152 -0.71 1.64 -0.38
CA GLU A 152 -0.34 0.25 -0.05
C GLU A 152 -1.11 -0.77 -0.87
N ASP A 153 -2.45 -0.65 -0.90
CA ASP A 153 -3.32 -1.57 -1.61
C ASP A 153 -3.01 -1.65 -3.11
N VAL A 154 -2.88 -0.49 -3.79
CA VAL A 154 -2.65 -0.49 -5.24
C VAL A 154 -1.23 -0.92 -5.61
N ILE A 155 -0.23 -0.61 -4.79
CA ILE A 155 1.15 -1.09 -4.99
C ILE A 155 1.16 -2.62 -4.89
N HIS A 156 0.59 -3.16 -3.81
CA HIS A 156 0.59 -4.60 -3.60
C HIS A 156 -0.38 -5.34 -4.53
N GLN A 157 -1.43 -4.70 -5.03
CA GLN A 157 -2.22 -5.26 -6.11
C GLN A 157 -1.40 -5.36 -7.41
N LEU A 158 -0.58 -4.37 -7.75
CA LEU A 158 0.35 -4.48 -8.88
C LEU A 158 1.36 -5.60 -8.64
N ASP A 159 1.83 -5.79 -7.40
CA ASP A 159 2.75 -6.88 -7.06
C ASP A 159 2.16 -8.28 -7.32
N LEU A 160 0.84 -8.44 -7.26
CA LEU A 160 0.18 -9.69 -7.63
C LEU A 160 0.31 -10.02 -9.11
N ASP A 161 0.56 -9.05 -9.99
CA ASP A 161 0.62 -9.25 -11.46
C ASP A 161 -0.59 -10.04 -11.99
N SER A 162 -1.77 -9.69 -11.48
CA SER A 162 -3.05 -10.32 -11.78
C SER A 162 -3.70 -9.68 -13.03
N PRO A 163 -4.57 -10.40 -13.77
CA PRO A 163 -5.33 -9.80 -14.87
C PRO A 163 -6.34 -8.71 -14.42
N VAL A 164 -6.59 -8.57 -13.11
CA VAL A 164 -7.46 -7.52 -12.56
C VAL A 164 -6.62 -6.30 -12.24
N ALA A 165 -6.86 -5.21 -12.96
CA ALA A 165 -6.17 -3.94 -12.75
C ALA A 165 -6.57 -3.27 -11.42
N PRO A 166 -5.65 -2.54 -10.76
CA PRO A 166 -6.00 -1.69 -9.63
C PRO A 166 -6.95 -0.55 -10.02
N PRO A 167 -7.70 0.01 -9.06
CA PRO A 167 -8.58 1.13 -9.33
C PRO A 167 -7.78 2.36 -9.77
N ALA A 168 -8.16 2.96 -10.90
CA ALA A 168 -7.46 4.11 -11.47
C ALA A 168 -7.34 5.31 -10.50
N PRO A 169 -8.37 5.68 -9.71
CA PRO A 169 -8.23 6.72 -8.69
C PRO A 169 -7.15 6.41 -7.64
N GLY A 170 -6.98 5.14 -7.26
CA GLY A 170 -5.94 4.73 -6.32
C GLY A 170 -4.55 4.82 -6.91
N LEU A 171 -4.38 4.41 -8.18
CA LEU A 171 -3.11 4.59 -8.91
C LEU A 171 -2.73 6.08 -9.05
N ALA A 172 -3.72 6.94 -9.32
CA ALA A 172 -3.49 8.38 -9.40
C ALA A 172 -3.04 8.97 -8.05
N LEU A 173 -3.60 8.50 -6.93
CA LEU A 173 -3.17 8.88 -5.58
C LEU A 173 -1.75 8.38 -5.25
N ALA A 174 -1.41 7.15 -5.65
CA ALA A 174 -0.06 6.62 -5.50
C ALA A 174 0.97 7.43 -6.30
N ARG A 175 0.64 7.81 -7.55
CA ARG A 175 1.47 8.74 -8.32
C ARG A 175 1.67 10.08 -7.61
N GLN A 176 0.58 10.72 -7.16
CA GLN A 176 0.66 12.00 -6.44
C GLN A 176 1.51 11.89 -5.16
N THR A 177 1.43 10.75 -4.46
CA THR A 177 2.25 10.47 -3.28
C THR A 177 3.73 10.38 -3.64
N ILE A 178 4.08 9.65 -4.71
CA ILE A 178 5.46 9.57 -5.21
C ILE A 178 5.98 10.95 -5.64
N GLU A 179 5.20 11.69 -6.42
CA GLU A 179 5.53 13.07 -6.85
C GLU A 179 5.73 13.99 -5.64
N ALA A 180 4.90 13.84 -4.60
CA ALA A 180 5.03 14.61 -3.37
C ALA A 180 6.30 14.27 -2.57
N ILE A 181 6.69 13.00 -2.49
CA ILE A 181 7.93 12.55 -1.83
C ILE A 181 9.15 13.02 -2.61
N VAL A 182 9.17 12.82 -3.94
CA VAL A 182 10.25 13.27 -4.83
C VAL A 182 10.34 14.80 -4.85
N GLY A 183 9.21 15.49 -4.68
CA GLY A 183 9.13 16.95 -4.70
C GLY A 183 9.06 17.55 -6.10
N GLU A 184 8.87 16.73 -7.12
CA GLU A 184 8.74 17.12 -8.53
C GLU A 184 7.71 16.22 -9.25
N PRO A 185 7.03 16.73 -10.29
CA PRO A 185 6.14 15.90 -11.10
C PRO A 185 6.93 14.83 -11.87
N LEU A 186 6.35 13.64 -12.00
CA LEU A 186 6.88 12.58 -12.86
C LEU A 186 6.52 12.88 -14.34
N PRO A 187 7.20 12.24 -15.31
CA PRO A 187 6.93 12.47 -16.73
C PRO A 187 5.43 12.33 -17.09
N ALA A 188 4.89 13.33 -17.78
CA ALA A 188 3.45 13.43 -18.06
C ALA A 188 2.95 12.36 -19.07
N ASP A 189 3.86 11.77 -19.84
CA ASP A 189 3.59 10.70 -20.80
C ASP A 189 3.53 9.31 -20.16
N TRP A 190 3.96 9.17 -18.88
CA TRP A 190 3.79 7.93 -18.14
C TRP A 190 2.35 7.75 -17.69
N SER A 191 1.85 6.53 -17.84
CA SER A 191 0.65 6.10 -17.13
C SER A 191 0.88 6.07 -15.60
N ASP A 192 -0.18 6.17 -14.82
CA ASP A 192 -0.07 6.07 -13.35
C ASP A 192 0.51 4.72 -12.92
N THR A 193 0.19 3.64 -13.63
CA THR A 193 0.80 2.32 -13.41
C THR A 193 2.31 2.34 -13.60
N GLU A 194 2.81 2.94 -14.68
CA GLU A 194 4.26 3.05 -14.93
C GLU A 194 4.93 3.90 -13.86
N ALA A 195 4.33 5.03 -13.51
CA ALA A 195 4.81 5.90 -12.44
C ALA A 195 4.92 5.17 -11.11
N VAL A 196 3.91 4.36 -10.74
CA VAL A 196 3.92 3.58 -9.51
C VAL A 196 4.96 2.46 -9.56
N LEU A 197 5.04 1.68 -10.64
CA LEU A 197 6.00 0.60 -10.76
C LEU A 197 7.46 1.08 -10.71
N VAL A 198 7.76 2.22 -11.34
CA VAL A 198 9.09 2.83 -11.26
C VAL A 198 9.33 3.45 -9.89
N GLY A 199 8.34 4.19 -9.36
CA GLY A 199 8.43 4.87 -8.07
C GLY A 199 8.61 3.93 -6.87
N THR A 200 8.22 2.67 -7.03
CA THR A 200 8.34 1.60 -6.02
C THR A 200 9.47 0.61 -6.32
N GLY A 201 10.27 0.85 -7.37
CA GLY A 201 11.44 0.02 -7.71
C GLY A 201 11.11 -1.34 -8.32
N ARG A 202 9.85 -1.60 -8.68
CA ARG A 202 9.43 -2.84 -9.37
C ARG A 202 9.92 -2.87 -10.83
N VAL A 203 10.14 -1.70 -11.43
CA VAL A 203 10.66 -1.50 -12.79
C VAL A 203 11.76 -0.44 -12.74
N PRO A 204 12.86 -0.56 -13.52
CA PRO A 204 13.90 0.47 -13.57
C PRO A 204 13.36 1.79 -14.13
N GLY A 205 13.78 2.90 -13.55
CA GLY A 205 13.47 4.26 -14.02
C GLY A 205 14.39 4.74 -15.15
N ASP A 206 14.65 3.89 -16.15
CA ASP A 206 15.55 4.22 -17.25
C ASP A 206 15.04 5.45 -18.01
N GLY A 207 15.95 6.39 -18.33
CA GLY A 207 15.63 7.63 -19.05
C GLY A 207 15.16 8.80 -18.17
N LEU A 208 14.99 8.62 -16.86
CA LEU A 208 14.75 9.73 -15.93
C LEU A 208 16.03 10.59 -15.72
N PRO A 209 15.87 11.92 -15.50
CA PRO A 209 16.97 12.76 -15.04
C PRO A 209 17.64 12.17 -13.80
N GLU A 210 18.98 12.25 -13.73
CA GLU A 210 19.78 11.66 -12.63
C GLU A 210 19.25 12.05 -11.24
N ARG A 211 18.93 13.34 -11.05
CA ARG A 211 18.34 13.86 -9.81
C ARG A 211 17.04 13.18 -9.37
N VAL A 212 16.21 12.69 -10.31
CA VAL A 212 14.95 12.00 -10.00
C VAL A 212 15.23 10.52 -9.75
N ARG A 213 16.17 9.92 -10.49
CA ARG A 213 16.58 8.52 -10.27
C ARG A 213 17.19 8.31 -8.88
N GLU A 214 17.93 9.29 -8.35
CA GLU A 214 18.50 9.23 -6.99
C GLU A 214 17.44 9.27 -5.88
N LEU A 215 16.22 9.74 -6.20
CA LEU A 215 15.10 9.83 -5.26
C LEU A 215 14.14 8.65 -5.38
N LEU A 216 14.43 7.68 -6.26
CA LEU A 216 13.64 6.48 -6.47
C LEU A 216 14.43 5.21 -6.12
N PRO A 217 13.79 4.19 -5.53
CA PRO A 217 12.37 4.14 -5.20
C PRO A 217 12.00 5.04 -4.01
N ALA A 218 10.85 5.71 -4.12
CA ALA A 218 10.31 6.59 -3.08
C ALA A 218 9.47 5.83 -2.03
N LEU A 219 9.03 4.62 -2.37
CA LEU A 219 8.11 3.77 -1.61
C LEU A 219 8.55 2.28 -1.64
N GLY A 220 9.87 2.04 -1.70
CA GLY A 220 10.47 0.72 -1.94
C GLY A 220 11.21 0.17 -0.74
#